data_AF-A0A2M7YIK6-F1
#
_entry.id   AF-A0A2M7YIK6-F1
#
_cell.length_a   1.000
_cell.length_b   1.000
_cell.length_c   1.000
_cell.angle_alpha   90.00
_cell.angle_beta   90.00
_cell.angle_gamma   90.00
#
_symmetry.space_group_name_H-M   'P 1'
#
loop_
_entity.id
_entity.type
_entity.pdbx_description
1 polymer ?
#
loop_
_entity_poly.entity_id
_entity_poly.type
_entity_poly.pdbx_seq_one_letter_code
_entity_poly.pdbx_strand_id
1 'polypeptide(L)'
;MEIYGRGTKSGIFAQGIVPNSVKGIAHNFLIAFVALILSWIFGGPRIDIEFKTALLIGAFLFLAFLVLVFFSAYSVPPYNQTGKKEFVGPYRYIRHPTCAAIVYLLNPALAIIFRSWLYFLACVVIYFVWKSLVEKEEINIAKEVGNKYNQYRLDTNLFFPSLYSISRLLYFFFIGASVFVVVFVALNFSALSFRYVGWKGSGGLPSSVSTKSEANVSQDGGNTIKIASFEVNETIYDKPDSIVIEKIGVDAPLIYAQSTDQRELNQDLNNGVVIYPGSDLPGQIGNFFLTGHSSTYPWNKTIYGRVFATLDKLETGDMVVVYLQKHKYEYRITNKYTAAPKDVRLIHSVSEAKITLMTCWPIGTNLKRLIIEGVLTNSH
;
A
#
# COMPACT_ATOMS: atom_id res chain seq x y z
N MET A 1 42.33 -41.36 25.43
CA MET A 1 41.76 -40.00 25.44
C MET A 1 40.63 -39.98 24.41
N GLU A 2 39.58 -40.74 24.69
CA GLU A 2 38.51 -41.03 23.74
C GLU A 2 37.29 -41.55 24.51
N ILE A 3 36.62 -40.68 25.26
CA ILE A 3 35.32 -41.02 25.87
C ILE A 3 34.51 -39.73 25.99
N TYR A 4 33.76 -39.36 24.96
CA TYR A 4 32.45 -38.73 25.10
C TYR A 4 31.68 -39.02 23.80
N GLY A 5 30.86 -40.07 23.87
CA GLY A 5 30.17 -40.65 22.73
C GLY A 5 29.21 -39.69 22.04
N ARG A 6 29.32 -39.64 20.71
CA ARG A 6 28.19 -39.39 19.80
C ARG A 6 27.05 -40.32 20.23
N GLY A 7 25.95 -39.78 20.73
CA GLY A 7 24.70 -40.55 20.83
C GLY A 7 23.87 -40.42 22.10
N THR A 8 24.28 -39.66 23.12
CA THR A 8 23.38 -39.37 24.25
C THR A 8 22.62 -38.06 24.02
N LYS A 9 21.31 -38.04 24.29
CA LYS A 9 20.44 -36.84 24.22
C LYS A 9 21.03 -35.64 24.99
N SER A 10 21.91 -35.90 25.96
CA SER A 10 22.67 -34.90 26.72
C SER A 10 23.58 -34.00 25.85
N GLY A 11 24.08 -34.48 24.71
CA GLY A 11 24.90 -33.71 23.78
C GLY A 11 24.09 -32.74 22.88
N ILE A 12 22.80 -33.02 22.66
CA ILE A 12 21.91 -32.13 21.89
C ILE A 12 21.60 -30.87 22.69
N PHE A 13 21.46 -31.00 24.03
CA PHE A 13 21.30 -29.86 24.93
C PHE A 13 22.52 -28.94 24.99
N ALA A 14 23.72 -29.46 24.71
CA ALA A 14 24.96 -28.70 24.71
C ALA A 14 25.15 -27.82 23.46
N GLN A 15 24.37 -28.01 22.39
CA GLN A 15 24.49 -27.23 21.16
C GLN A 15 23.52 -26.03 21.09
N GLY A 16 22.66 -25.82 22.09
CA GLY A 16 21.64 -24.76 22.03
C GLY A 16 20.58 -24.96 20.93
N ILE A 17 20.58 -26.13 20.27
CA ILE A 17 19.62 -26.51 19.24
C ILE A 17 18.54 -27.36 19.91
N VAL A 18 17.38 -26.74 20.12
CA VAL A 18 16.17 -27.43 20.58
C VAL A 18 15.78 -28.50 19.53
N PRO A 19 15.51 -29.76 19.89
CA PRO A 19 15.07 -30.81 18.96
C PRO A 19 13.88 -30.39 18.07
N ASN A 20 12.95 -29.60 18.62
CA ASN A 20 11.81 -29.04 17.87
C ASN A 20 12.14 -27.75 17.08
N SER A 21 13.38 -27.26 17.10
CA SER A 21 13.81 -26.05 16.39
C SER A 21 13.66 -26.18 14.88
N VAL A 22 13.94 -27.36 14.31
CA VAL A 22 13.77 -27.62 12.88
C VAL A 22 12.30 -27.45 12.47
N LYS A 23 11.38 -27.97 13.29
CA LYS A 23 9.94 -27.77 13.08
C LYS A 23 9.57 -26.30 13.21
N GLY A 24 10.11 -25.59 14.20
CA GLY A 24 9.90 -24.15 14.38
C GLY A 24 10.32 -23.33 13.17
N ILE A 25 11.52 -23.60 12.64
CA ILE A 25 12.05 -22.97 11.44
C ILE A 25 11.17 -23.26 10.23
N ALA A 26 10.73 -24.51 10.03
CA ALA A 26 9.85 -24.87 8.93
C ALA A 26 8.51 -24.12 8.98
N HIS A 27 7.85 -24.09 10.14
CA HIS A 27 6.59 -23.35 10.30
C HIS A 27 6.79 -21.84 10.14
N ASN A 28 7.90 -21.29 10.64
CA ASN A 28 8.25 -19.88 10.47
C ASN A 28 8.25 -19.48 9.01
N PHE A 29 9.04 -20.18 8.19
CA PHE A 29 9.15 -19.86 6.77
C PHE A 29 7.89 -20.21 5.98
N LEU A 30 7.15 -21.26 6.36
CA LEU A 30 5.85 -21.57 5.76
C LEU A 30 4.85 -20.43 5.96
N ILE A 31 4.70 -19.94 7.20
CA ILE A 31 3.79 -18.84 7.52
C ILE A 31 4.20 -17.55 6.81
N ALA A 32 5.50 -17.23 6.80
CA ALA A 32 6.03 -16.07 6.09
C ALA A 32 5.77 -16.16 4.57
N PHE A 33 6.02 -17.33 3.98
CA PHE A 33 5.81 -17.57 2.55
C PHE A 33 4.34 -17.43 2.16
N VAL A 34 3.42 -18.02 2.93
CA VAL A 34 1.99 -17.86 2.73
C VAL A 34 1.59 -16.38 2.82
N ALA A 35 2.09 -15.64 3.81
CA ALA A 35 1.81 -14.22 3.94
C ALA A 35 2.30 -13.41 2.72
N LEU A 36 3.47 -13.72 2.17
CA LEU A 36 3.99 -13.07 0.97
C LEU A 36 3.19 -13.42 -0.29
N ILE A 37 2.79 -14.69 -0.47
CA ILE A 37 1.92 -15.10 -1.58
C ILE A 37 0.59 -14.37 -1.50
N LEU A 38 -0.05 -14.37 -0.34
CA LEU A 38 -1.33 -13.67 -0.15
C LEU A 38 -1.17 -12.18 -0.42
N SER A 39 -0.07 -11.57 0.04
CA SER A 39 0.24 -10.17 -0.25
C SER A 39 0.41 -9.90 -1.75
N TRP A 40 0.95 -10.85 -2.51
CA TRP A 40 1.10 -10.75 -3.96
C TRP A 40 -0.22 -10.95 -4.71
N ILE A 41 -1.00 -11.98 -4.37
CA ILE A 41 -2.29 -12.31 -5.01
C ILE A 41 -3.32 -11.21 -4.79
N PHE A 42 -3.47 -10.76 -3.55
CA PHE A 42 -4.50 -9.79 -3.18
C PHE A 42 -4.02 -8.34 -3.28
N GLY A 43 -2.75 -8.12 -3.66
CA GLY A 43 -2.14 -6.80 -3.67
C GLY A 43 -2.22 -6.12 -2.31
N GLY A 44 -1.93 -6.83 -1.22
CA GLY A 44 -2.11 -6.35 0.16
C GLY A 44 -1.34 -5.05 0.48
N PRO A 45 -1.67 -4.38 1.60
CA PRO A 45 -1.07 -3.11 1.96
C PRO A 45 0.45 -3.23 2.04
N ARG A 46 1.15 -2.35 1.31
CA ARG A 46 2.60 -2.26 1.34
C ARG A 46 3.05 -1.26 2.39
N ILE A 47 4.19 -1.54 2.99
CA ILE A 47 4.87 -0.59 3.87
C ILE A 47 5.40 0.55 2.98
N ASP A 48 4.96 1.77 3.26
CA ASP A 48 5.33 2.96 2.48
C ASP A 48 6.68 3.51 2.94
N ILE A 49 7.75 2.77 2.60
CA ILE A 49 9.14 3.11 2.85
C ILE A 49 9.90 2.91 1.54
N GLU A 50 10.82 3.81 1.20
CA GLU A 50 11.68 3.67 0.03
C GLU A 50 12.47 2.35 0.10
N PHE A 51 12.67 1.68 -1.04
CA PHE A 51 13.39 0.40 -1.09
C PHE A 51 14.78 0.46 -0.45
N LYS A 52 15.54 1.54 -0.69
CA LYS A 52 16.87 1.74 -0.09
C LYS A 52 16.81 1.83 1.44
N THR A 53 15.86 2.59 1.96
CA THR A 53 15.63 2.74 3.41
C THR A 53 15.20 1.43 4.04
N ALA A 54 14.29 0.69 3.39
CA ALA A 54 13.88 -0.63 3.85
C ALA A 54 15.06 -1.62 3.90
N LEU A 55 15.94 -1.59 2.89
CA LEU A 55 17.14 -2.41 2.85
C LEU A 55 18.12 -2.07 3.97
N LEU A 56 18.35 -0.78 4.24
CA LEU A 56 19.22 -0.33 5.33
C LEU A 56 18.71 -0.77 6.71
N ILE A 57 17.43 -0.54 7.00
CA ILE A 57 16.81 -0.94 8.26
C ILE A 57 16.82 -2.47 8.40
N GLY A 58 16.47 -3.19 7.33
CA GLY A 58 16.50 -4.64 7.28
C GLY A 58 17.89 -5.21 7.52
N ALA A 59 18.92 -4.64 6.88
CA ALA A 59 20.31 -5.04 7.05
C ALA A 59 20.81 -4.81 8.49
N PHE A 60 20.44 -3.67 9.10
CA PHE A 60 20.77 -3.39 10.50
C PHE A 60 20.15 -4.42 11.45
N LEU A 61 18.85 -4.73 11.29
CA LEU A 61 18.17 -5.75 12.10
C LEU A 61 18.74 -7.15 11.86
N PHE A 62 19.09 -7.47 10.62
CA PHE A 62 19.73 -8.74 10.27
C PHE A 62 21.13 -8.87 10.89
N LEU A 63 21.92 -7.79 10.91
CA LEU A 63 23.20 -7.77 11.61
C LEU A 63 23.03 -7.99 13.12
N ALA A 64 22.06 -7.31 13.75
CA ALA A 64 21.73 -7.53 15.15
C ALA A 64 21.30 -8.97 15.43
N PHE A 65 20.54 -9.58 14.51
CA PHE A 65 20.19 -11.00 14.55
C PHE A 65 21.43 -11.88 14.57
N LEU A 66 22.37 -11.67 13.65
CA LEU A 66 23.62 -12.44 13.60
C LEU A 66 24.42 -12.28 14.89
N VAL A 67 24.60 -11.05 15.38
CA VAL A 67 25.33 -10.77 16.63
C VAL A 67 24.72 -11.53 17.81
N LEU A 68 23.39 -11.50 17.97
CA LEU A 68 22.72 -12.20 19.06
C LEU A 68 22.83 -13.72 18.92
N VAL A 69 22.73 -14.27 17.71
CA VAL A 69 22.89 -15.71 17.45
C VAL A 69 24.33 -16.16 17.77
N PHE A 70 25.35 -15.46 17.26
CA PHE A 70 26.74 -15.79 17.54
C PHE A 70 27.09 -15.65 19.02
N PHE A 71 26.65 -14.57 19.67
CA PHE A 71 26.89 -14.37 21.10
C PHE A 71 26.19 -15.44 21.95
N SER A 72 24.99 -15.87 21.56
CA SER A 72 24.28 -16.97 22.21
C SER A 72 25.02 -18.30 22.02
N ALA A 73 25.48 -18.59 20.80
CA ALA A 73 26.24 -19.80 20.51
C ALA A 73 27.56 -19.88 21.30
N TYR A 74 28.24 -18.74 21.48
CA TYR A 74 29.46 -18.64 22.29
C TYR A 74 29.18 -18.77 23.80
N SER A 75 28.00 -18.34 24.26
CA SER A 75 27.64 -18.29 25.68
C SER A 75 26.86 -19.52 26.15
N VAL A 76 26.79 -20.60 25.37
CA VAL A 76 26.05 -21.81 25.76
C VAL A 76 26.70 -22.40 27.03
N PRO A 77 25.95 -22.56 28.14
CA PRO A 77 26.55 -22.97 29.40
C PRO A 77 27.09 -24.41 29.35
N PRO A 78 28.40 -24.65 29.61
CA PRO A 78 28.95 -26.00 29.62
C PRO A 78 28.32 -26.83 30.73
N TYR A 79 27.95 -28.08 30.43
CA TYR A 79 27.41 -29.02 31.43
C TYR A 79 28.57 -29.59 32.25
N ASN A 80 28.82 -29.04 33.45
CA ASN A 80 29.80 -29.59 34.39
C ASN A 80 29.12 -30.47 35.44
N GLN A 81 29.80 -31.56 35.83
CA GLN A 81 29.38 -32.67 36.69
C GLN A 81 29.05 -32.25 38.15
N THR A 82 29.25 -30.98 38.53
CA THR A 82 28.94 -30.42 39.86
C THR A 82 27.57 -29.74 39.97
N GLY A 83 26.77 -29.71 38.89
CA GLY A 83 25.37 -29.28 38.94
C GLY A 83 25.14 -27.79 39.27
N LYS A 84 26.17 -26.94 39.24
CA LYS A 84 26.05 -25.47 39.22
C LYS A 84 26.36 -24.97 37.81
N LYS A 85 25.33 -24.52 37.08
CA LYS A 85 25.45 -23.68 35.89
C LYS A 85 24.99 -22.29 36.27
N GLU A 86 25.89 -21.32 36.31
CA GLU A 86 25.49 -19.92 36.26
C GLU A 86 25.18 -19.61 34.78
N PHE A 87 23.96 -19.18 34.49
CA PHE A 87 23.59 -18.79 33.12
C PHE A 87 24.35 -17.52 32.75
N VAL A 88 25.24 -17.61 31.75
CA VAL A 88 26.10 -16.51 31.30
C VAL A 88 25.60 -15.90 29.99
N GLY A 89 26.06 -14.68 29.68
CA GLY A 89 25.74 -14.00 28.43
C GLY A 89 24.23 -13.73 28.27
N PRO A 90 23.65 -13.89 27.06
CA PRO A 90 22.23 -13.63 26.79
C PRO A 90 21.27 -14.49 27.63
N TYR A 91 21.71 -15.68 28.01
CA TYR A 91 20.90 -16.63 28.80
C TYR A 91 20.59 -16.11 30.20
N ARG A 92 21.31 -15.10 30.71
CA ARG A 92 20.96 -14.44 31.97
C ARG A 92 19.63 -13.68 31.89
N TYR A 93 19.25 -13.22 30.70
CA TYR A 93 18.11 -12.32 30.52
C TYR A 93 16.96 -12.96 29.75
N ILE A 94 17.27 -13.92 28.87
CA ILE A 94 16.32 -14.57 27.97
C ILE A 94 16.61 -16.07 27.94
N ARG A 95 15.58 -16.91 28.10
CA ARG A 95 15.77 -18.36 28.12
C ARG A 95 16.19 -18.94 26.76
N HIS A 96 15.63 -18.40 25.69
CA HIS A 96 15.89 -18.84 24.31
C HIS A 96 16.30 -17.65 23.42
N PRO A 97 17.54 -17.14 23.55
CA PRO A 97 17.98 -15.94 22.85
C PRO A 97 18.06 -16.12 21.33
N THR A 98 18.35 -17.32 20.83
CA THR A 98 18.33 -17.64 19.39
C THR A 98 16.92 -17.60 18.81
N CYS A 99 15.93 -18.16 19.50
CA CYS A 99 14.52 -18.10 19.11
C CYS A 99 14.01 -16.65 19.17
N ALA A 100 14.40 -15.91 20.21
CA ALA A 100 14.10 -14.49 20.33
C ALA A 100 14.68 -13.68 19.15
N ALA A 101 15.91 -13.98 18.73
CA ALA A 101 16.53 -13.35 17.56
C ALA A 101 15.72 -13.62 16.28
N ILE A 102 15.23 -14.84 16.07
CA ILE A 102 14.39 -15.18 14.91
C ILE A 102 13.08 -14.38 14.94
N VAL A 103 12.38 -14.38 16.07
CA VAL A 103 11.05 -13.77 16.20
C VAL A 103 11.12 -12.24 16.14
N TYR A 104 12.07 -11.62 16.85
CA TYR A 104 12.09 -10.17 17.05
C TYR A 104 13.08 -9.42 16.14
N LEU A 105 14.03 -10.11 15.49
CA LEU A 105 15.01 -9.46 14.62
C LEU A 105 14.86 -9.95 13.18
N LEU A 106 14.94 -11.26 12.94
CA LEU A 106 14.91 -11.82 11.58
C LEU A 106 13.58 -11.58 10.88
N ASN A 107 12.45 -11.97 11.48
CA ASN A 107 11.15 -11.84 10.83
C ASN A 107 10.75 -10.38 10.56
N PRO A 108 10.91 -9.44 11.51
CA PRO A 108 10.69 -8.02 11.24
C PRO A 108 11.62 -7.46 10.16
N ALA A 109 12.91 -7.86 10.14
CA ALA A 109 13.83 -7.46 9.08
C ALA A 109 13.32 -7.87 7.69
N LEU A 110 12.90 -9.13 7.55
CA LEU A 110 12.35 -9.65 6.30
C LEU A 110 11.04 -8.96 5.93
N ALA A 111 10.12 -8.77 6.87
CA ALA A 111 8.85 -8.06 6.62
C ALA A 111 9.07 -6.63 6.10
N ILE A 112 10.07 -5.91 6.63
CA ILE A 112 10.47 -4.57 6.18
C ILE A 112 11.10 -4.62 4.78
N ILE A 113 12.04 -5.54 4.54
CA ILE A 113 12.70 -5.70 3.23
C ILE A 113 11.66 -6.02 2.14
N PHE A 114 10.73 -6.92 2.40
CA PHE A 114 9.63 -7.26 1.48
C PHE A 114 8.51 -6.21 1.48
N ARG A 115 8.59 -5.19 2.33
CA ARG A 115 7.58 -4.12 2.48
C ARG A 115 6.16 -4.65 2.62
N SER A 116 5.96 -5.75 3.35
CA SER A 116 4.67 -6.43 3.47
C SER A 116 4.09 -6.27 4.87
N TRP A 117 3.00 -5.51 5.00
CA TRP A 117 2.24 -5.43 6.26
C TRP A 117 1.65 -6.79 6.66
N LEU A 118 1.28 -7.62 5.68
CA LEU A 118 0.74 -8.94 5.94
C LEU A 118 1.80 -9.87 6.56
N TYR A 119 3.06 -9.80 6.10
CA TYR A 119 4.15 -10.49 6.78
C TYR A 119 4.39 -9.88 8.18
N PHE A 120 4.34 -8.56 8.34
CA PHE A 120 4.46 -7.95 9.67
C PHE A 120 3.41 -8.49 10.66
N LEU A 121 2.17 -8.65 10.22
CA LEU A 121 1.11 -9.29 11.01
C LEU A 121 1.38 -10.78 11.26
N ALA A 122 1.89 -11.49 10.27
CA ALA A 122 2.26 -12.90 10.39
C ALA A 122 3.35 -13.14 11.45
N CYS A 123 4.19 -12.14 11.78
CA CYS A 123 5.17 -12.21 12.87
C CYS A 123 4.51 -12.51 14.22
N VAL A 124 3.28 -12.03 14.45
CA VAL A 124 2.51 -12.31 15.67
C VAL A 124 2.14 -13.80 15.74
N VAL A 125 1.67 -14.37 14.63
CA VAL A 125 1.35 -15.81 14.54
C VAL A 125 2.61 -16.65 14.75
N ILE A 126 3.71 -16.26 14.11
CA ILE A 126 5.02 -16.90 14.24
C ILE A 126 5.48 -16.91 15.71
N TYR A 127 5.31 -15.81 16.45
CA TYR A 127 5.62 -15.76 17.89
C TYR A 127 4.87 -16.84 18.68
N PHE A 128 3.56 -16.98 18.48
CA PHE A 128 2.77 -17.99 19.21
C PHE A 128 3.16 -19.42 18.85
N VAL A 129 3.50 -19.69 17.59
CA VAL A 129 4.01 -20.99 17.15
C VAL A 129 5.34 -21.31 17.83
N TRP A 130 6.30 -20.38 17.82
CA TRP A 130 7.57 -20.53 18.52
C TRP A 130 7.37 -20.74 20.02
N LYS A 131 6.50 -19.94 20.64
CA LYS A 131 6.18 -20.06 22.08
C LYS A 131 5.69 -21.47 22.41
N SER A 132 4.71 -21.97 21.67
CA SER A 132 4.13 -23.31 21.88
C SER A 132 5.17 -24.44 21.72
N LEU A 133 6.01 -24.36 20.68
CA LEU A 133 7.03 -25.38 20.41
C LEU A 133 8.12 -25.39 21.48
N VAL A 134 8.57 -24.21 21.90
CA VAL A 134 9.61 -24.08 22.92
C VAL A 134 9.09 -24.47 24.30
N GLU A 135 7.87 -24.08 24.69
CA GLU A 135 7.28 -24.49 25.97
C GLU A 135 7.17 -26.01 26.10
N LYS A 136 6.78 -26.72 25.03
CA LYS A 136 6.77 -28.19 24.99
C LYS A 136 8.17 -28.77 25.22
N GLU A 137 9.20 -28.13 24.68
CA GLU A 137 10.58 -28.54 24.92
C GLU A 137 11.02 -28.28 26.36
N GLU A 138 10.72 -27.10 26.92
CA GLU A 138 11.09 -26.77 28.30
C GLU A 138 10.48 -27.73 29.31
N ILE A 139 9.27 -28.26 29.03
CA ILE A 139 8.66 -29.30 29.88
C ILE A 139 9.49 -30.59 29.87
N ASN A 140 10.04 -30.99 28.72
CA ASN A 140 10.90 -32.17 28.63
C ASN A 140 12.23 -31.93 29.35
N ILE A 141 12.83 -30.75 29.16
CA ILE A 141 14.07 -30.36 29.85
C ILE A 141 13.85 -30.32 31.37
N ALA A 142 12.73 -29.77 31.83
CA ALA A 142 12.39 -29.70 33.25
C ALA A 142 12.30 -31.10 33.90
N LYS A 143 11.83 -32.11 33.16
CA LYS A 143 11.80 -33.50 33.62
C LYS A 143 13.19 -34.10 33.78
N GLU A 144 14.14 -33.73 32.91
CA GLU A 144 15.50 -34.27 32.93
C GLU A 144 16.42 -33.53 33.93
N VAL A 145 16.32 -32.19 34.01
CA VAL A 145 17.21 -31.33 34.81
C VAL A 145 16.67 -31.09 36.23
N GLY A 146 15.37 -31.23 36.44
CA GLY A 146 14.72 -31.08 37.75
C GLY A 146 14.57 -29.63 38.24
N ASN A 147 14.46 -29.46 39.57
CA ASN A 147 13.98 -28.22 40.20
C ASN A 147 14.78 -26.95 39.87
N LYS A 148 16.08 -27.05 39.57
CA LYS A 148 16.92 -25.89 39.24
C LYS A 148 16.52 -25.23 37.93
N TYR A 149 16.15 -26.02 36.92
CA TYR A 149 15.67 -25.47 35.66
C TYR A 149 14.28 -24.84 35.82
N ASN A 150 13.44 -25.38 36.70
CA ASN A 150 12.15 -24.78 37.03
C ASN A 150 12.30 -23.41 37.70
N GLN A 151 13.27 -23.23 38.60
CA GLN A 151 13.59 -21.90 39.16
C GLN A 151 14.03 -20.92 38.07
N TYR A 152 14.94 -21.32 37.20
CA TYR A 152 15.34 -20.50 36.05
C TYR A 152 14.16 -20.10 35.15
N ARG A 153 13.18 -20.99 34.94
CA ARG A 153 11.95 -20.70 34.19
C ARG A 153 11.05 -19.67 34.87
N LEU A 154 11.10 -19.55 36.20
CA LEU A 154 10.36 -18.56 36.97
C LEU A 154 11.07 -17.20 36.95
N ASP A 155 12.40 -17.20 37.01
CA ASP A 155 13.20 -15.99 37.17
C ASP A 155 13.53 -15.27 35.84
N THR A 156 13.54 -16.00 34.72
CA THR A 156 13.99 -15.49 33.42
C THR A 156 12.89 -15.66 32.40
N ASN A 157 12.59 -14.66 31.57
CA ASN A 157 11.53 -14.73 30.56
C ASN A 157 11.89 -15.57 29.33
N LEU A 158 10.87 -16.10 28.63
CA LEU A 158 11.04 -17.02 27.50
C LEU A 158 11.82 -16.41 26.32
N PHE A 159 11.29 -15.33 25.72
CA PHE A 159 11.88 -14.68 24.54
C PHE A 159 12.19 -13.19 24.73
N PHE A 160 11.49 -12.49 25.64
CA PHE A 160 11.68 -11.06 25.84
C PHE A 160 12.42 -10.79 27.15
N PRO A 161 13.52 -10.03 27.15
CA PRO A 161 14.28 -9.79 28.36
C PRO A 161 13.41 -9.11 29.40
N SER A 162 13.54 -9.52 30.66
CA SER A 162 12.89 -8.79 31.76
C SER A 162 13.57 -7.42 31.87
N LEU A 163 12.90 -6.37 31.39
CA LEU A 163 13.44 -5.00 31.44
C LEU A 163 13.68 -4.56 32.89
N TYR A 164 12.85 -5.03 33.83
CA TYR A 164 13.00 -4.76 35.25
C TYR A 164 14.29 -5.34 35.84
N SER A 165 14.72 -6.54 35.38
CA SER A 165 15.98 -7.15 35.83
C SER A 165 17.23 -6.51 35.20
N ILE A 166 17.08 -5.78 34.09
CA ILE A 166 18.17 -5.01 33.47
C ILE A 166 18.29 -3.64 34.14
N SER A 167 17.20 -2.86 34.16
CA SER A 167 17.16 -1.53 34.77
C SER A 167 15.73 -1.10 35.07
N ARG A 168 15.47 -0.70 36.32
CA ARG A 168 14.16 -0.13 36.71
C ARG A 168 13.83 1.11 35.88
N LEU A 169 14.83 1.93 35.55
CA LEU A 169 14.64 3.13 34.74
C LEU A 169 14.17 2.78 33.32
N LEU A 170 14.81 1.81 32.67
CA LEU A 170 14.40 1.36 31.33
C LEU A 170 12.98 0.79 31.35
N TYR A 171 12.65 0.01 32.36
CA TYR A 171 11.30 -0.55 32.53
C TYR A 171 10.22 0.55 32.56
N PHE A 172 10.37 1.56 33.44
CA PHE A 172 9.41 2.66 33.52
C PHE A 172 9.41 3.54 32.26
N PHE A 173 10.55 3.74 31.62
CA PHE A 173 10.65 4.48 30.36
C PHE A 173 9.82 3.82 29.25
N PHE A 174 9.99 2.51 28.99
CA PHE A 174 9.27 1.82 27.92
C PHE A 174 7.77 1.70 28.19
N ILE A 175 7.38 1.54 29.45
CA ILE A 175 5.96 1.57 29.86
C ILE A 175 5.37 2.96 29.63
N GLY A 176 6.06 4.01 30.10
CA GLY A 176 5.64 5.40 29.89
C GLY A 176 5.52 5.74 28.41
N ALA A 177 6.49 5.35 27.58
CA ALA A 177 6.48 5.55 26.14
C ALA A 177 5.31 4.82 25.47
N SER A 178 5.02 3.58 25.89
CA SER A 178 3.91 2.79 25.35
C SER A 178 2.55 3.41 25.69
N VAL A 179 2.35 3.85 26.95
CA VAL A 179 1.14 4.58 27.37
C VAL A 179 1.01 5.89 26.59
N PHE A 180 2.11 6.64 26.46
CA PHE A 180 2.14 7.88 25.69
C PHE A 180 1.70 7.66 24.23
N VAL A 181 2.24 6.64 23.54
CA VAL A 181 1.86 6.33 22.15
C VAL A 181 0.37 5.99 22.04
N VAL A 182 -0.16 5.18 22.95
CA VAL A 182 -1.60 4.82 22.95
C VAL A 182 -2.48 6.04 23.15
N VAL A 183 -2.16 6.87 24.15
CA VAL A 183 -2.90 8.11 24.44
C VAL A 183 -2.78 9.10 23.28
N PHE A 184 -1.57 9.28 22.74
CA PHE A 184 -1.33 10.16 21.61
C PHE A 184 -2.16 9.76 20.38
N VAL A 185 -2.17 8.47 20.02
CA VAL A 185 -2.98 7.97 18.90
C VAL A 185 -4.48 8.15 19.16
N ALA A 186 -4.95 7.88 20.39
CA ALA A 186 -6.35 8.04 20.75
C ALA A 186 -6.81 9.50 20.70
N LEU A 187 -6.03 10.42 21.28
CA LEU A 187 -6.35 11.86 21.29
C LEU A 187 -6.27 12.48 19.90
N ASN A 188 -5.34 12.01 19.05
CA ASN A 188 -5.19 12.48 17.67
C ASN A 188 -6.03 11.67 16.67
N PHE A 189 -6.92 10.78 17.13
CA PHE A 189 -7.72 9.92 16.25
C PHE A 189 -8.60 10.75 15.30
N SER A 190 -9.12 11.89 15.75
CA SER A 190 -9.88 12.82 14.89
C SER A 190 -9.02 13.41 13.78
N ALA A 191 -7.79 13.84 14.06
CA ALA A 191 -6.87 14.35 13.03
C ALA A 191 -6.41 13.25 12.06
N LEU A 192 -6.25 12.01 12.54
CA LEU A 192 -6.01 10.82 11.73
C LEU A 192 -7.21 10.46 10.85
N SER A 193 -8.45 10.61 11.36
CA SER A 193 -9.69 10.33 10.61
C SER A 193 -10.07 11.46 9.65
N PHE A 194 -9.80 12.73 9.97
CA PHE A 194 -10.13 13.88 9.10
C PHE A 194 -9.16 14.01 7.91
N ARG A 195 -7.90 13.61 8.04
CA ARG A 195 -7.02 13.39 6.87
C ARG A 195 -7.51 12.28 5.92
N TYR A 196 -8.49 11.47 6.35
CA TYR A 196 -9.11 10.40 5.56
C TYR A 196 -10.45 10.80 4.92
N VAL A 197 -11.07 11.93 5.34
CA VAL A 197 -12.43 12.32 4.89
C VAL A 197 -12.55 13.80 4.46
N GLY A 198 -11.55 14.66 4.71
CA GLY A 198 -11.66 16.10 4.46
C GLY A 198 -10.64 16.68 3.48
N TRP A 199 -10.97 16.67 2.19
CA TRP A 199 -10.69 17.82 1.33
C TRP A 199 -11.89 18.04 0.40
N LYS A 200 -12.98 18.54 0.98
CA LYS A 200 -14.11 19.10 0.23
C LYS A 200 -13.88 20.60 0.09
N GLY A 201 -13.77 21.06 -1.15
CA GLY A 201 -14.16 22.39 -1.60
C GLY A 201 -13.24 23.54 -1.25
N SER A 202 -12.36 23.91 -2.18
CA SER A 202 -12.21 25.32 -2.59
C SER A 202 -11.32 25.43 -3.84
N GLY A 203 -11.70 26.33 -4.74
CA GLY A 203 -11.08 26.61 -6.03
C GLY A 203 -12.11 26.40 -7.12
N GLY A 204 -12.94 27.36 -7.51
CA GLY A 204 -12.80 28.81 -7.52
C GLY A 204 -13.36 29.23 -8.88
N LEU A 205 -14.42 30.03 -8.89
CA LEU A 205 -15.01 30.54 -10.13
C LEU A 205 -13.95 31.36 -10.90
N PRO A 206 -13.61 31.03 -12.17
CA PRO A 206 -12.71 31.87 -12.93
C PRO A 206 -13.41 33.20 -13.25
N SER A 207 -12.76 34.28 -12.84
CA SER A 207 -13.11 35.64 -13.24
C SER A 207 -12.67 35.84 -14.69
N SER A 208 -13.55 36.43 -15.51
CA SER A 208 -13.23 36.80 -16.89
C SER A 208 -12.15 37.88 -16.92
N VAL A 209 -10.93 37.53 -17.34
CA VAL A 209 -9.88 38.50 -17.68
C VAL A 209 -9.95 38.78 -19.17
N SER A 210 -10.49 39.94 -19.53
CA SER A 210 -10.42 40.47 -20.89
C SER A 210 -9.02 41.00 -21.16
N THR A 211 -8.22 40.25 -21.93
CA THR A 211 -6.96 40.78 -22.46
C THR A 211 -7.22 41.25 -23.89
N LYS A 212 -7.22 42.58 -24.10
CA LYS A 212 -7.17 43.16 -25.45
C LYS A 212 -5.78 42.88 -26.03
N SER A 213 -5.74 42.09 -27.11
CA SER A 213 -4.55 41.99 -27.96
C SER A 213 -4.73 42.96 -29.13
N GLU A 214 -3.95 44.03 -29.16
CA GLU A 214 -3.81 44.89 -30.34
C GLU A 214 -2.82 44.23 -31.29
N ALA A 215 -3.31 43.80 -32.46
CA ALA A 215 -2.45 43.38 -33.57
C ALA A 215 -2.14 44.60 -34.44
N ASN A 216 -0.86 44.98 -34.52
CA ASN A 216 -0.37 45.92 -35.54
C ASN A 216 -0.21 45.17 -36.87
N VAL A 217 -1.04 45.52 -37.86
CA VAL A 217 -0.89 45.09 -39.25
C VAL A 217 -0.29 46.23 -40.06
N SER A 218 0.91 46.00 -40.60
CA SER A 218 1.52 46.86 -41.61
C SER A 218 0.74 46.76 -42.92
N GLN A 219 0.39 47.89 -43.52
CA GLN A 219 -0.19 47.95 -44.86
C GLN A 219 0.90 48.02 -45.92
N ASP A 220 0.80 47.17 -46.93
CA ASP A 220 1.30 47.43 -48.28
C ASP A 220 0.17 47.16 -49.28
N GLY A 221 0.12 47.96 -50.33
CA GLY A 221 -1.10 48.32 -51.04
C GLY A 221 -1.73 47.26 -51.97
N GLY A 222 -2.99 47.52 -52.32
CA GLY A 222 -3.61 47.10 -53.58
C GLY A 222 -4.67 46.00 -53.52
N ASN A 223 -5.94 46.43 -53.67
CA ASN A 223 -7.15 45.65 -54.01
C ASN A 223 -7.65 44.57 -53.03
N THR A 224 -8.67 44.95 -52.25
CA THR A 224 -9.52 44.02 -51.49
C THR A 224 -10.71 43.56 -52.32
N ILE A 225 -10.73 42.27 -52.66
CA ILE A 225 -11.96 41.53 -52.98
C ILE A 225 -12.72 41.38 -51.66
N LYS A 226 -13.98 41.84 -51.59
CA LYS A 226 -14.88 41.54 -50.48
C LYS A 226 -15.21 40.04 -50.49
N ILE A 227 -14.36 39.24 -49.86
CA ILE A 227 -14.79 37.94 -49.36
C ILE A 227 -15.57 38.24 -48.09
N ALA A 228 -16.84 37.86 -48.06
CA ALA A 228 -17.63 37.89 -46.83
C ALA A 228 -16.88 37.07 -45.78
N SER A 229 -16.26 37.76 -44.83
CA SER A 229 -15.64 37.14 -43.66
C SER A 229 -16.76 36.48 -42.87
N PHE A 230 -16.85 35.16 -42.95
CA PHE A 230 -17.56 34.38 -41.94
C PHE A 230 -16.76 34.54 -40.65
N GLU A 231 -17.23 35.39 -39.74
CA GLU A 231 -16.75 35.38 -38.36
C GLU A 231 -17.21 34.06 -37.73
N VAL A 232 -16.32 33.08 -37.70
CA VAL A 232 -16.46 31.96 -36.77
C VAL A 232 -16.15 32.53 -35.39
N ASN A 233 -17.18 32.91 -34.65
CA ASN A 233 -17.08 33.22 -33.23
C ASN A 233 -16.80 31.92 -32.47
N GLU A 234 -15.55 31.44 -32.51
CA GLU A 234 -15.08 30.38 -31.63
C GLU A 234 -14.92 30.96 -30.22
N THR A 235 -15.75 30.48 -29.31
CA THR A 235 -15.70 30.85 -27.89
C THR A 235 -14.53 30.12 -27.24
N ILE A 236 -13.38 30.78 -27.14
CA ILE A 236 -12.20 30.22 -26.48
C ILE A 236 -12.41 30.23 -24.96
N TYR A 237 -12.44 29.05 -24.34
CA TYR A 237 -12.55 28.91 -22.88
C TYR A 237 -11.16 28.87 -22.23
N ASP A 238 -10.91 29.78 -21.30
CA ASP A 238 -9.69 29.80 -20.46
C ASP A 238 -9.82 28.83 -19.27
N LYS A 239 -10.08 27.54 -19.57
CA LYS A 239 -10.17 26.46 -18.59
C LYS A 239 -9.16 25.35 -18.97
N PRO A 240 -8.38 24.80 -18.01
CA PRO A 240 -7.51 23.67 -18.28
C PRO A 240 -8.28 22.44 -18.79
N ASP A 241 -7.59 21.56 -19.52
CA ASP A 241 -8.15 20.31 -20.02
C ASP A 241 -8.75 19.49 -18.88
N SER A 242 -10.08 19.35 -18.87
CA SER A 242 -10.82 18.83 -17.72
C SER A 242 -12.18 18.27 -18.10
N ILE A 243 -12.70 17.42 -17.23
CA ILE A 243 -14.08 16.92 -17.28
C ILE A 243 -14.86 17.45 -16.09
N VAL A 244 -16.07 17.94 -16.37
CA VAL A 244 -17.02 18.44 -15.37
C VAL A 244 -18.32 17.65 -15.47
N ILE A 245 -18.77 17.11 -14.34
CA ILE A 245 -20.05 16.42 -14.20
C ILE A 245 -20.76 16.97 -12.96
N GLU A 246 -21.57 18.00 -13.15
CA GLU A 246 -22.16 18.80 -12.07
C GLU A 246 -23.00 17.96 -11.11
N LYS A 247 -23.86 17.05 -11.64
CA LYS A 247 -24.76 16.21 -10.83
C LYS A 247 -24.03 15.40 -9.76
N ILE A 248 -22.79 15.01 -10.02
CA ILE A 248 -21.98 14.19 -9.12
C ILE A 248 -20.77 14.94 -8.55
N GLY A 249 -20.66 16.25 -8.82
CA GLY A 249 -19.60 17.11 -8.29
C GLY A 249 -18.19 16.76 -8.78
N VAL A 250 -18.07 16.20 -10.00
CA VAL A 250 -16.77 15.92 -10.61
C VAL A 250 -16.29 17.16 -11.34
N ASP A 251 -15.08 17.62 -10.99
CA ASP A 251 -14.27 18.57 -11.76
C ASP A 251 -12.82 18.06 -11.66
N ALA A 252 -12.30 17.49 -12.75
CA ALA A 252 -11.02 16.78 -12.73
C ALA A 252 -10.23 17.00 -14.02
N PRO A 253 -8.89 17.08 -13.96
CA PRO A 253 -8.05 17.25 -15.13
C PRO A 253 -8.09 15.99 -16.01
N LEU A 254 -7.93 16.20 -17.32
CA LEU A 254 -7.76 15.13 -18.29
C LEU A 254 -6.27 14.80 -18.46
N ILE A 255 -5.94 13.52 -18.36
CA ILE A 255 -4.56 13.02 -18.46
C ILE A 255 -4.46 12.13 -19.70
N TYR A 256 -3.52 12.45 -20.58
CA TYR A 256 -3.20 11.59 -21.73
C TYR A 256 -2.39 10.39 -21.28
N ALA A 257 -2.98 9.20 -21.36
CA ALA A 257 -2.25 7.98 -21.06
C ALA A 257 -1.16 7.71 -22.09
N GLN A 258 0.03 7.37 -21.60
CA GLN A 258 1.18 7.05 -22.45
C GLN A 258 1.12 5.62 -23.01
N SER A 259 0.34 4.75 -22.36
CA SER A 259 0.38 3.31 -22.61
C SER A 259 -0.89 2.61 -22.14
N THR A 260 -1.19 1.47 -22.76
CA THR A 260 -2.24 0.55 -22.32
C THR A 260 -1.76 -0.44 -21.25
N ASP A 261 -0.48 -0.39 -20.87
CA ASP A 261 0.03 -1.18 -19.75
C ASP A 261 -0.69 -0.82 -18.45
N GLN A 262 -1.15 -1.84 -17.74
CA GLN A 262 -1.99 -1.65 -16.55
C GLN A 262 -1.27 -0.88 -15.43
N ARG A 263 0.06 -0.98 -15.30
CA ARG A 263 0.80 -0.27 -14.26
C ARG A 263 0.94 1.21 -14.61
N GLU A 264 1.28 1.51 -15.85
CA GLU A 264 1.41 2.89 -16.35
C GLU A 264 0.05 3.59 -16.35
N LEU A 265 -1.00 2.93 -16.85
CA LEU A 265 -2.37 3.46 -16.81
C LEU A 265 -2.84 3.75 -15.36
N ASN A 266 -2.48 2.88 -14.41
CA ASN A 266 -2.78 3.11 -12.99
C ASN A 266 -1.98 4.26 -12.39
N GLN A 267 -0.80 4.60 -12.92
CA GLN A 267 -0.05 5.78 -12.49
C GLN A 267 -0.74 7.05 -12.99
N ASP A 268 -1.18 7.07 -14.24
CA ASP A 268 -1.89 8.20 -14.85
C ASP A 268 -3.23 8.49 -14.15
N LEU A 269 -3.97 7.44 -13.78
CA LEU A 269 -5.22 7.53 -13.02
C LEU A 269 -5.06 8.18 -11.63
N ASN A 270 -3.83 8.24 -11.08
CA ASN A 270 -3.58 8.97 -9.83
C ASN A 270 -3.51 10.49 -10.04
N ASN A 271 -3.48 10.97 -11.28
CA ASN A 271 -3.32 12.38 -11.62
C ASN A 271 -4.60 13.02 -12.18
N GLY A 272 -5.65 12.24 -12.47
CA GLY A 272 -6.91 12.77 -13.00
C GLY A 272 -7.77 11.70 -13.66
N VAL A 273 -8.66 12.15 -14.55
CA VAL A 273 -9.42 11.28 -15.46
C VAL A 273 -8.57 11.06 -16.70
N VAL A 274 -8.40 9.80 -17.10
CA VAL A 274 -7.47 9.43 -18.15
C VAL A 274 -8.21 9.28 -19.48
N ILE A 275 -7.67 9.92 -20.52
CA ILE A 275 -8.02 9.67 -21.91
C ILE A 275 -7.38 8.35 -22.32
N TYR A 276 -8.21 7.36 -22.64
CA TYR A 276 -7.73 6.01 -22.90
C TYR A 276 -6.92 5.96 -24.22
N PRO A 277 -5.77 5.27 -24.26
CA PRO A 277 -4.94 5.25 -25.46
C PRO A 277 -5.67 4.69 -26.68
N GLY A 278 -5.58 5.39 -27.80
CA GLY A 278 -6.29 5.04 -29.04
C GLY A 278 -7.73 5.54 -29.11
N SER A 279 -8.25 6.21 -28.08
CA SER A 279 -9.53 6.92 -28.12
C SER A 279 -9.57 7.99 -29.21
N ASP A 280 -10.75 8.20 -29.80
CA ASP A 280 -11.03 9.38 -30.63
C ASP A 280 -11.05 10.64 -29.76
N LEU A 281 -10.90 11.83 -30.34
CA LEU A 281 -10.93 13.10 -29.60
C LEU A 281 -12.37 13.63 -29.44
N PRO A 282 -12.66 14.47 -28.43
CA PRO A 282 -14.00 15.02 -28.26
C PRO A 282 -14.42 15.84 -29.50
N GLY A 283 -15.71 15.81 -29.80
CA GLY A 283 -16.27 16.43 -31.00
C GLY A 283 -16.11 15.63 -32.31
N GLN A 284 -15.17 14.69 -32.40
CA GLN A 284 -14.98 13.87 -33.60
C GLN A 284 -16.03 12.74 -33.68
N ILE A 285 -16.41 12.36 -34.90
CA ILE A 285 -17.18 11.13 -35.12
C ILE A 285 -16.32 9.95 -34.67
N GLY A 286 -16.78 9.23 -33.66
CA GLY A 286 -15.96 8.26 -32.95
C GLY A 286 -16.37 8.18 -31.47
N ASN A 287 -15.54 7.51 -30.68
CA ASN A 287 -15.78 7.32 -29.26
C ASN A 287 -14.65 7.91 -28.42
N PHE A 288 -14.95 9.04 -27.77
CA PHE A 288 -14.09 9.65 -26.77
C PHE A 288 -14.19 8.87 -25.45
N PHE A 289 -13.18 8.07 -25.15
CA PHE A 289 -13.16 7.12 -24.05
C PHE A 289 -12.32 7.65 -22.88
N LEU A 290 -12.98 7.80 -21.73
CA LEU A 290 -12.39 8.26 -20.48
C LEU A 290 -12.51 7.19 -19.39
N THR A 291 -11.46 7.05 -18.59
CA THR A 291 -11.44 6.15 -17.43
C THR A 291 -10.99 6.87 -16.16
N GLY A 292 -11.61 6.53 -15.03
CA GLY A 292 -11.33 7.14 -13.73
C GLY A 292 -11.50 6.15 -12.58
N HIS A 293 -10.85 6.40 -11.44
CA HIS A 293 -10.97 5.54 -10.26
C HIS A 293 -12.34 5.70 -9.58
N SER A 294 -13.02 4.59 -9.29
CA SER A 294 -14.15 4.53 -8.36
C SER A 294 -13.67 4.43 -6.91
N SER A 295 -12.53 3.76 -6.72
CA SER A 295 -11.81 3.65 -5.46
C SER A 295 -10.38 3.25 -5.73
N THR A 296 -9.44 3.82 -4.97
CA THR A 296 -8.06 3.34 -4.90
C THR A 296 -7.88 2.45 -3.68
N TYR A 297 -6.76 1.73 -3.66
CA TYR A 297 -6.35 0.99 -2.48
C TYR A 297 -6.18 1.93 -1.27
N PRO A 298 -6.47 1.49 -0.04
CA PRO A 298 -6.37 2.32 1.17
C PRO A 298 -5.02 3.02 1.39
N TRP A 299 -3.94 2.49 0.81
CA TRP A 299 -2.58 3.04 0.90
C TRP A 299 -2.21 4.00 -0.25
N ASN A 300 -3.01 4.09 -1.32
CA ASN A 300 -2.77 5.01 -2.43
C ASN A 300 -3.58 6.31 -2.22
N LYS A 301 -2.88 7.37 -1.79
CA LYS A 301 -3.44 8.66 -1.37
C LYS A 301 -3.44 9.69 -2.50
N THR A 302 -4.17 9.40 -3.58
CA THR A 302 -4.47 10.39 -4.62
C THR A 302 -5.83 11.06 -4.37
N ILE A 303 -5.92 12.36 -4.66
CA ILE A 303 -7.19 13.11 -4.64
C ILE A 303 -8.18 12.62 -5.71
N TYR A 304 -7.69 11.97 -6.77
CA TYR A 304 -8.49 11.42 -7.86
C TYR A 304 -8.84 9.94 -7.66
N GLY A 305 -8.43 9.33 -6.54
CA GLY A 305 -8.66 7.93 -6.28
C GLY A 305 -10.14 7.52 -6.14
N ARG A 306 -11.04 8.50 -6.12
CA ARG A 306 -12.50 8.34 -6.05
C ARG A 306 -13.23 9.24 -7.04
N VAL A 307 -12.54 9.73 -8.08
CA VAL A 307 -13.09 10.71 -9.04
C VAL A 307 -14.40 10.24 -9.67
N PHE A 308 -14.53 8.94 -9.94
CA PHE A 308 -15.74 8.31 -10.49
C PHE A 308 -16.45 7.41 -9.47
N ALA A 309 -16.25 7.63 -8.16
CA ALA A 309 -16.86 6.83 -7.10
C ALA A 309 -18.40 6.82 -7.13
N THR A 310 -19.01 7.90 -7.62
CA THR A 310 -20.47 8.06 -7.72
C THR A 310 -20.95 8.15 -9.15
N LEU A 311 -20.19 7.61 -10.10
CA LEU A 311 -20.57 7.58 -11.52
C LEU A 311 -21.88 6.80 -11.75
N ASP A 312 -22.22 5.89 -10.85
CA ASP A 312 -23.48 5.15 -10.82
C ASP A 312 -24.71 6.02 -10.49
N LYS A 313 -24.53 7.28 -10.10
CA LYS A 313 -25.65 8.22 -9.91
C LYS A 313 -26.07 8.94 -11.19
N LEU A 314 -25.32 8.75 -12.27
CA LEU A 314 -25.71 9.24 -13.58
C LEU A 314 -26.83 8.38 -14.17
N GLU A 315 -27.72 9.06 -14.88
CA GLU A 315 -28.92 8.57 -15.52
C GLU A 315 -29.01 9.14 -16.94
N THR A 316 -29.78 8.49 -17.80
CA THR A 316 -30.07 8.98 -19.15
C THR A 316 -30.65 10.39 -19.09
N GLY A 317 -30.09 11.30 -19.88
CA GLY A 317 -30.47 12.71 -19.93
C GLY A 317 -29.52 13.66 -19.19
N ASP A 318 -28.69 13.16 -18.27
CA ASP A 318 -27.70 13.97 -17.56
C ASP A 318 -26.61 14.52 -18.51
N MET A 319 -25.94 15.59 -18.09
CA MET A 319 -24.91 16.27 -18.88
C MET A 319 -23.50 15.99 -18.37
N VAL A 320 -22.57 15.84 -19.31
CA VAL A 320 -21.12 15.77 -19.09
C VAL A 320 -20.47 16.83 -19.95
N VAL A 321 -19.62 17.67 -19.36
CA VAL A 321 -18.91 18.73 -20.06
C VAL A 321 -17.42 18.41 -20.08
N VAL A 322 -16.83 18.51 -21.26
CA VAL A 322 -15.40 18.31 -21.48
C VAL A 322 -14.80 19.62 -21.98
N TYR A 323 -13.76 20.08 -21.32
CA TYR A 323 -12.90 21.15 -21.80
C TYR A 323 -11.62 20.50 -22.32
N LEU A 324 -11.31 20.72 -23.60
CA LEU A 324 -10.08 20.21 -24.19
C LEU A 324 -9.56 21.20 -25.23
N GLN A 325 -8.26 21.54 -25.16
CA GLN A 325 -7.62 22.47 -26.09
C GLN A 325 -8.36 23.81 -26.21
N LYS A 326 -8.90 24.30 -25.09
CA LYS A 326 -9.70 25.54 -24.97
C LYS A 326 -11.08 25.52 -25.63
N HIS A 327 -11.55 24.36 -26.09
CA HIS A 327 -12.92 24.16 -26.58
C HIS A 327 -13.79 23.48 -25.54
N LYS A 328 -15.11 23.71 -25.62
CA LYS A 328 -16.10 23.09 -24.73
C LYS A 328 -16.99 22.13 -25.51
N TYR A 329 -17.10 20.91 -25.02
CA TYR A 329 -17.93 19.85 -25.59
C TYR A 329 -18.96 19.39 -24.57
N GLU A 330 -20.23 19.42 -24.93
CA GLU A 330 -21.34 19.02 -24.08
C GLU A 330 -21.95 17.72 -24.56
N TYR A 331 -21.92 16.70 -23.72
CA TYR A 331 -22.47 15.38 -23.99
C TYR A 331 -23.68 15.11 -23.11
N ARG A 332 -24.70 14.47 -23.70
CA ARG A 332 -25.87 13.98 -22.97
C ARG A 332 -25.80 12.48 -22.80
N ILE A 333 -25.95 12.00 -21.58
CA ILE A 333 -25.94 10.56 -21.27
C ILE A 333 -27.13 9.88 -21.93
N THR A 334 -26.87 8.78 -22.63
CA THR A 334 -27.87 7.97 -23.33
C THR A 334 -28.00 6.58 -22.74
N ASN A 335 -26.91 6.01 -22.22
CA ASN A 335 -26.88 4.61 -21.79
C ASN A 335 -26.00 4.39 -20.55
N LYS A 336 -26.31 3.33 -19.79
CA LYS A 336 -25.59 2.91 -18.59
C LYS A 336 -25.70 1.40 -18.42
N TYR A 337 -24.57 0.73 -18.29
CA TYR A 337 -24.53 -0.72 -18.10
C TYR A 337 -23.25 -1.18 -17.40
N THR A 338 -23.18 -2.47 -17.05
CA THR A 338 -21.97 -3.09 -16.52
C THR A 338 -21.46 -4.18 -17.44
N ALA A 339 -20.13 -4.27 -17.61
CA ALA A 339 -19.46 -5.29 -18.41
C ALA A 339 -18.38 -6.02 -17.61
N ALA A 340 -17.97 -7.21 -18.06
CA ALA A 340 -16.78 -7.85 -17.51
C ALA A 340 -15.51 -7.08 -17.94
N PRO A 341 -14.42 -7.08 -17.14
CA PRO A 341 -13.21 -6.34 -17.48
C PRO A 341 -12.59 -6.71 -18.84
N LYS A 342 -12.77 -7.95 -19.29
CA LYS A 342 -12.25 -8.47 -20.56
C LYS A 342 -13.11 -8.10 -21.78
N ASP A 343 -14.35 -7.69 -21.54
CA ASP A 343 -15.33 -7.41 -22.60
C ASP A 343 -15.37 -5.93 -22.97
N VAL A 344 -14.67 -5.07 -22.22
CA VAL A 344 -14.54 -3.65 -22.57
C VAL A 344 -13.65 -3.50 -23.79
N ARG A 345 -14.21 -2.95 -24.86
CA ARG A 345 -13.51 -2.65 -26.10
C ARG A 345 -13.78 -1.20 -26.49
N LEU A 346 -12.76 -0.54 -27.03
CA LEU A 346 -12.94 0.71 -27.75
C LEU A 346 -13.79 0.42 -29.00
N ILE A 347 -14.86 1.17 -29.17
CA ILE A 347 -15.75 1.06 -30.32
C ILE A 347 -15.53 2.30 -31.19
N HIS A 348 -14.79 2.15 -32.28
CA HIS A 348 -14.50 3.27 -33.21
C HIS A 348 -15.57 3.43 -34.29
N SER A 349 -16.28 2.36 -34.66
CA SER A 349 -17.28 2.38 -35.73
C SER A 349 -18.64 2.88 -35.23
N VAL A 350 -18.73 4.18 -34.97
CA VAL A 350 -19.99 4.86 -34.60
C VAL A 350 -20.28 5.99 -35.59
N SER A 351 -21.56 6.25 -35.85
CA SER A 351 -22.02 7.26 -36.81
C SER A 351 -22.15 8.67 -36.21
N GLU A 352 -21.82 8.83 -34.94
CA GLU A 352 -22.00 10.06 -34.16
C GLU A 352 -20.83 10.25 -33.18
N ALA A 353 -20.62 11.47 -32.71
CA ALA A 353 -19.59 11.78 -31.71
C ALA A 353 -20.07 11.31 -30.32
N LYS A 354 -19.45 10.26 -29.78
CA LYS A 354 -19.79 9.67 -28.48
C LYS A 354 -18.75 9.95 -27.42
N ILE A 355 -19.19 9.87 -26.17
CA ILE A 355 -18.33 9.78 -24.99
C ILE A 355 -18.63 8.49 -24.23
N THR A 356 -17.58 7.82 -23.76
CA THR A 356 -17.68 6.67 -22.85
C THR A 356 -16.93 6.97 -21.57
N LEU A 357 -17.60 6.89 -20.42
CA LEU A 357 -16.99 6.99 -19.11
C LEU A 357 -16.95 5.60 -18.46
N MET A 358 -15.76 5.17 -18.05
CA MET A 358 -15.57 3.86 -17.42
C MET A 358 -14.99 3.97 -16.01
N THR A 359 -15.50 3.11 -15.11
CA THR A 359 -14.85 2.87 -13.81
C THR A 359 -15.00 1.42 -13.32
N CYS A 360 -14.27 1.04 -12.27
CA CYS A 360 -14.40 -0.28 -11.63
C CYS A 360 -15.70 -0.38 -10.81
N TRP A 361 -16.34 -1.55 -10.82
CA TRP A 361 -17.61 -1.77 -10.13
C TRP A 361 -17.72 -3.17 -9.52
N PRO A 362 -18.41 -3.35 -8.37
CA PRO A 362 -18.84 -2.32 -7.41
C PRO A 362 -17.69 -1.51 -6.80
N ILE A 363 -18.01 -0.37 -6.19
CA ILE A 363 -17.01 0.47 -5.51
C ILE A 363 -16.19 -0.35 -4.50
N GLY A 364 -14.86 -0.14 -4.47
CA GLY A 364 -13.95 -0.95 -3.65
C GLY A 364 -13.53 -2.28 -4.27
N THR A 365 -14.07 -2.65 -5.43
CA THR A 365 -13.74 -3.89 -6.15
C THR A 365 -13.39 -3.61 -7.61
N ASN A 366 -12.89 -4.62 -8.33
CA ASN A 366 -12.56 -4.54 -9.75
C ASN A 366 -13.27 -5.62 -10.59
N LEU A 367 -14.33 -6.23 -10.04
CA LEU A 367 -15.01 -7.41 -10.60
C LEU A 367 -15.66 -7.13 -11.96
N LYS A 368 -16.23 -5.94 -12.11
CA LYS A 368 -16.89 -5.45 -13.31
C LYS A 368 -16.40 -4.05 -13.68
N ARG A 369 -16.85 -3.57 -14.83
CA ARG A 369 -16.73 -2.17 -15.24
C ARG A 369 -18.12 -1.57 -15.32
N LEU A 370 -18.32 -0.42 -14.70
CA LEU A 370 -19.47 0.43 -14.93
C LEU A 370 -19.13 1.32 -16.12
N ILE A 371 -20.03 1.35 -17.10
CA ILE A 371 -19.87 2.09 -18.35
C ILE A 371 -21.07 3.02 -18.49
N ILE A 372 -20.79 4.29 -18.73
CA ILE A 372 -21.77 5.33 -19.06
C ILE A 372 -21.43 5.84 -20.46
N GLU A 373 -22.43 5.89 -21.35
CA GLU A 373 -22.27 6.41 -22.70
C GLU A 373 -23.12 7.66 -22.88
N GLY A 374 -22.62 8.60 -23.69
CA GLY A 374 -23.36 9.78 -24.09
C GLY A 374 -23.04 10.21 -25.52
N VAL A 375 -23.89 11.09 -26.06
CA VAL A 375 -23.75 11.65 -27.41
C VAL A 375 -23.52 13.15 -27.33
N LEU A 376 -22.72 13.69 -28.24
CA LEU A 376 -22.45 15.12 -28.32
C LEU A 376 -23.76 15.87 -28.61
N THR A 377 -23.98 16.97 -27.90
CA THR A 377 -25.13 17.86 -28.09
C THR A 377 -24.70 19.22 -28.60
N ASN A 378 -23.64 19.80 -28.04
CA ASN A 378 -23.09 21.09 -28.42
C ASN A 378 -21.56 21.05 -28.42
N SER A 379 -20.93 21.83 -29.30
CA SER A 379 -19.50 22.13 -29.30
C SER A 379 -19.29 23.63 -29.50
N HIS A 380 -18.43 24.25 -28.71
CA HIS A 380 -18.22 25.71 -28.65
C HIS A 380 -16.76 26.13 -28.75
#